data_AF-A0A978SDY6-F1
#
_entry.id   AF-A0A978SDY6-F1
#
_cell.length_a   1.000
_cell.length_b   1.000
_cell.length_c   1.000
_cell.angle_alpha   90.00
_cell.angle_beta   90.00
_cell.angle_gamma   90.00
#
_symmetry.space_group_name_H-M   'P 1'
#
loop_
_entity.id
_entity.type
_entity.pdbx_description
1 polymer ?
#
loop_
_entity_poly.entity_id
_entity_poly.type
_entity_poly.pdbx_seq_one_letter_code
_entity_poly.pdbx_strand_id
1 'polypeptide(L)'
;MNYREKLTRDNCVVVLVDFLDGFLPGLKTINHDLLRKNAEAFARLSKVFNLPTIMLGEEGGFRGKFFPEVLANADHAIRVERHTPSAWDEPVFRDKLAMLRRKKCC
;
A
#
# COMPACT_ATOMS: atom_id res chain seq x y z
N MET A 1 -7.91 -23.58 0.95
CA MET A 1 -7.48 -22.43 0.10
C MET A 1 -7.04 -23.01 -1.24
N ASN A 2 -7.63 -22.61 -2.37
CA ASN A 2 -7.21 -23.11 -3.68
C ASN A 2 -6.08 -22.23 -4.22
N TYR A 3 -4.87 -22.78 -4.32
CA TYR A 3 -3.67 -22.05 -4.73
C TYR A 3 -3.75 -21.45 -6.15
N ARG A 4 -4.66 -21.95 -7.01
CA ARG A 4 -4.82 -21.49 -8.40
C ARG A 4 -5.88 -20.42 -8.60
N GLU A 5 -6.57 -19.99 -7.54
CA GLU A 5 -7.60 -18.97 -7.68
C GLU A 5 -6.97 -17.64 -8.13
N LYS A 6 -7.51 -17.03 -9.19
CA LYS A 6 -6.99 -15.77 -9.75
C LYS A 6 -7.34 -14.57 -8.85
N LEU A 7 -6.66 -13.45 -9.03
CA LEU A 7 -7.06 -12.17 -8.44
C LEU A 7 -8.25 -11.62 -9.23
N THR A 8 -9.27 -11.17 -8.50
CA THR A 8 -10.47 -10.52 -9.05
C THR A 8 -10.80 -9.32 -8.18
N ARG A 9 -11.52 -8.34 -8.75
CA ARG A 9 -11.99 -7.15 -8.02
C ARG A 9 -12.72 -7.49 -6.71
N ASP A 10 -13.43 -8.61 -6.69
CA ASP A 10 -14.25 -9.02 -5.55
C ASP A 10 -13.48 -9.79 -4.47
N ASN A 11 -12.29 -10.31 -4.79
CA ASN A 11 -11.52 -11.13 -3.86
C ASN A 11 -10.25 -10.47 -3.33
N CYS A 12 -9.82 -9.34 -3.93
CA CYS A 12 -8.58 -8.67 -3.53
C CYS A 12 -8.77 -7.27 -2.94
N VAL A 13 -7.78 -6.88 -2.13
CA VAL A 13 -7.55 -5.53 -1.58
C VAL A 13 -6.10 -5.16 -1.89
N VAL A 14 -5.87 -3.90 -2.24
CA VAL A 14 -4.52 -3.36 -2.45
C VAL A 14 -4.01 -2.79 -1.14
N VAL A 15 -2.78 -3.16 -0.74
CA VAL A 15 -2.13 -2.62 0.46
C VAL A 15 -0.82 -1.95 0.09
N LEU A 16 -0.79 -0.62 0.18
CA LEU A 16 0.40 0.19 -0.08
C LEU A 16 1.13 0.45 1.23
N VAL A 17 2.35 -0.07 1.38
CA VAL A 17 3.10 -0.03 2.65
C VAL A 17 4.37 0.80 2.48
N ASP A 18 4.48 1.87 3.27
CA ASP A 18 5.71 2.66 3.43
C ASP A 18 6.37 3.13 2.12
N PHE A 19 5.57 3.56 1.13
CA PHE A 19 6.09 4.28 -0.04
C PHE A 19 6.50 5.72 0.33
N LEU A 20 7.49 5.81 1.21
CA LEU A 20 8.02 7.02 1.82
C LEU A 20 9.45 7.27 1.34
N ASP A 21 9.80 8.53 1.08
CA ASP A 21 11.10 8.92 0.53
C ASP A 21 12.29 8.71 1.47
N GLY A 22 12.07 8.71 2.78
CA GLY A 22 13.12 8.46 3.77
C GLY A 22 13.73 7.05 3.70
N PHE A 23 13.02 6.09 3.11
CA PHE A 23 13.53 4.73 2.90
C PHE A 23 14.33 4.55 1.61
N LEU A 24 14.21 5.47 0.64
CA LEU A 24 14.89 5.36 -0.66
C LEU A 24 16.42 5.17 -0.55
N PRO A 25 17.15 5.89 0.32
CA PRO A 25 18.61 5.73 0.44
C PRO A 25 19.05 4.31 0.83
N GLY A 26 18.19 3.54 1.49
CA GLY A 26 18.47 2.15 1.88
C GLY A 26 18.28 1.13 0.74
N LEU A 27 17.58 1.51 -0.34
CA LEU A 27 17.24 0.61 -1.43
C LEU A 27 18.33 0.58 -2.50
N LYS A 28 18.92 -0.60 -2.69
CA LYS A 28 20.03 -0.84 -3.63
C LYS A 28 19.70 -1.83 -4.76
N THR A 29 18.55 -2.49 -4.67
CA THR A 29 18.14 -3.57 -5.57
C THR A 29 17.30 -3.10 -6.75
N ILE A 30 16.83 -1.86 -6.73
CA ILE A 30 15.99 -1.26 -7.78
C ILE A 30 16.34 0.22 -7.93
N ASN A 31 16.31 0.72 -9.16
CA ASN A 31 16.43 2.15 -9.42
C ASN A 31 15.25 2.91 -8.78
N HIS A 32 15.53 4.04 -8.11
CA HIS A 32 14.53 4.77 -7.33
C HIS A 32 13.40 5.35 -8.17
N ASP A 33 13.70 5.85 -9.37
CA ASP A 33 12.66 6.36 -10.28
C ASP A 33 11.77 5.23 -10.80
N LEU A 34 12.36 4.07 -11.09
CA LEU A 34 11.60 2.89 -11.48
C LEU A 34 10.68 2.41 -10.34
N LEU A 35 11.18 2.40 -9.10
CA LEU A 35 10.37 2.06 -7.93
C LEU A 35 9.18 3.01 -7.77
N ARG A 36 9.41 4.33 -7.86
CA ARG A 36 8.35 5.34 -7.74
C ARG A 36 7.28 5.18 -8.83
N LYS A 37 7.71 4.96 -10.08
CA LYS A 37 6.79 4.69 -11.20
C LYS A 37 6.00 3.40 -11.02
N ASN A 38 6.63 2.35 -10.51
CA ASN A 38 5.94 1.09 -10.22
C ASN A 38 4.89 1.28 -9.11
N ALA A 39 5.24 1.97 -8.02
CA ALA A 39 4.33 2.27 -6.93
C ALA A 39 3.14 3.13 -7.41
N GLU A 40 3.41 4.15 -8.23
CA GLU A 40 2.38 4.96 -8.88
C GLU A 40 1.45 4.10 -9.75
N ALA A 41 1.99 3.18 -10.54
CA ALA A 41 1.20 2.27 -11.36
C ALA A 41 0.25 1.41 -10.51
N PHE A 42 0.70 0.88 -9.37
CA PHE A 42 -0.17 0.14 -8.44
C PHE A 42 -1.27 1.02 -7.84
N ALA A 43 -0.94 2.25 -7.44
CA ALA A 43 -1.94 3.20 -6.95
C ALA A 43 -3.00 3.50 -8.01
N ARG A 44 -2.58 3.81 -9.24
CA ARG A 44 -3.45 4.04 -10.40
C ARG A 44 -4.32 2.83 -10.72
N LEU A 45 -3.75 1.62 -10.72
CA LEU A 45 -4.49 0.38 -10.93
C LEU A 45 -5.61 0.23 -9.90
N SER A 46 -5.30 0.47 -8.63
CA SER A 46 -6.29 0.39 -7.55
C SER A 46 -7.47 1.35 -7.77
N LYS A 47 -7.18 2.57 -8.25
CA LYS A 47 -8.19 3.58 -8.58
C LYS A 47 -9.03 3.18 -9.79
N VAL A 48 -8.40 2.82 -10.91
CA VAL A 48 -9.08 2.45 -12.17
C VAL A 48 -9.97 1.22 -11.98
N PHE A 49 -9.50 0.22 -11.24
CA PHE A 49 -10.27 -0.98 -10.97
C PHE A 49 -11.23 -0.85 -9.79
N ASN A 50 -11.31 0.32 -9.15
CA ASN A 50 -12.14 0.57 -7.95
C ASN A 50 -11.91 -0.51 -6.88
N LEU A 51 -10.65 -0.85 -6.65
CA LEU A 51 -10.27 -1.83 -5.64
C LEU A 51 -10.28 -1.15 -4.28
N PRO A 52 -10.71 -1.85 -3.21
CA PRO A 52 -10.42 -1.40 -1.87
C PRO A 52 -8.92 -1.24 -1.68
N THR A 53 -8.49 -0.09 -1.20
CA THR A 53 -7.08 0.23 -1.00
C THR A 53 -6.85 0.70 0.44
N ILE A 54 -5.82 0.16 1.07
CA ILE A 54 -5.29 0.64 2.34
C ILE A 54 -3.89 1.18 2.08
N MET A 55 -3.61 2.40 2.56
CA MET A 55 -2.28 2.98 2.53
C MET A 55 -1.78 3.10 3.96
N LEU A 56 -0.61 2.52 4.23
CA LEU A 56 -0.09 2.35 5.57
C LEU A 56 1.31 2.93 5.69
N GLY A 57 1.52 3.77 6.70
CA GLY A 57 2.79 4.44 6.96
C GLY A 57 2.59 5.77 7.70
N GLU A 58 3.66 6.28 8.29
CA GLU A 58 3.70 7.52 9.06
C GLU A 58 4.69 8.48 8.40
N GLU A 59 4.24 9.71 8.11
CA GLU A 59 5.13 10.77 7.61
C GLU A 59 5.86 11.45 8.77
N GLY A 60 7.12 11.82 8.54
CA GLY A 60 7.92 12.58 9.49
C GLY A 60 9.22 11.90 9.91
N GLY A 61 10.04 12.65 10.66
CA GLY A 61 11.35 12.21 11.12
C GLY A 61 12.22 11.64 10.00
N PHE A 62 12.85 10.49 10.27
CA PHE A 62 13.67 9.76 9.30
C PHE A 62 12.86 9.12 8.16
N ARG A 63 11.56 8.85 8.36
CA ARG A 63 10.72 8.18 7.36
C ARG A 63 10.39 9.09 6.18
N GLY A 64 10.39 10.40 6.40
CA GLY A 64 10.15 11.38 5.33
C GLY A 64 8.67 11.46 4.93
N LYS A 65 8.39 11.72 3.65
CA LYS A 65 7.04 11.93 3.09
C LYS A 65 6.66 10.83 2.11
N PHE A 66 5.36 10.62 1.93
CA PHE A 66 4.89 9.68 0.91
C PHE A 66 5.26 10.16 -0.48
N PHE A 67 5.47 9.22 -1.40
CA PHE A 67 5.69 9.55 -2.80
C PHE A 67 4.50 10.36 -3.32
N PRO A 68 4.72 11.59 -3.84
CA PRO A 68 3.64 12.46 -4.28
C PRO A 68 2.82 11.82 -5.40
N GLU A 69 3.45 10.99 -6.24
CA GLU A 69 2.79 10.27 -7.32
C GLU A 69 1.81 9.20 -6.81
N VAL A 70 2.15 8.56 -5.68
CA VAL A 70 1.26 7.59 -5.02
C VAL A 70 0.09 8.33 -4.37
N LEU A 71 0.37 9.43 -3.66
CA LEU A 71 -0.68 10.25 -3.02
C LEU A 71 -1.71 10.78 -4.03
N ALA A 72 -1.27 11.19 -5.21
CA ALA A 72 -2.15 11.70 -6.26
C ALA A 72 -3.13 10.65 -6.82
N ASN A 73 -2.79 9.36 -6.69
CA ASN A 73 -3.56 8.26 -7.28
C ASN A 73 -4.20 7.32 -6.24
N ALA A 74 -3.92 7.52 -4.95
CA ALA A 74 -4.48 6.77 -3.83
C ALA A 74 -5.28 7.65 -2.87
N ASP A 75 -5.93 8.69 -3.38
CA ASP A 75 -6.81 9.60 -2.64
C ASP A 75 -8.02 8.90 -2.02
N HIS A 76 -8.48 7.80 -2.62
CA HIS A 76 -9.56 6.95 -2.11
C HIS A 76 -9.11 5.92 -1.06
N ALA A 77 -7.80 5.80 -0.82
CA ALA A 77 -7.27 4.79 0.08
C ALA A 77 -7.54 5.14 1.55
N ILE A 78 -7.84 4.12 2.35
CA ILE A 78 -7.94 4.26 3.81
C ILE A 78 -6.52 4.42 4.35
N ARG A 79 -6.23 5.58 4.96
CA ARG A 79 -4.94 5.82 5.61
C ARG A 79 -4.89 5.22 7.00
N VAL A 80 -3.81 4.53 7.29
CA VAL A 80 -3.51 3.95 8.60
C VAL A 80 -2.08 4.33 8.97
N GLU A 81 -1.92 5.00 10.10
CA GLU A 81 -0.59 5.26 10.67
C GLU A 81 -0.05 3.99 11.31
N ARG A 82 1.28 3.80 11.26
CA ARG A 82 1.94 2.57 11.73
C ARG A 82 3.04 2.90 12.72
N HIS A 83 2.94 2.33 13.91
CA HIS A 83 3.89 2.52 14.99
C HIS A 83 4.88 1.35 15.15
N THR A 84 4.52 0.16 14.67
CA THR A 84 5.29 -1.09 14.80
C THR A 84 5.98 -1.46 13.49
N PRO A 85 7.15 -2.15 13.48
CA PRO A 85 7.84 -2.57 12.26
C PRO A 85 6.98 -3.36 11.27
N SER A 86 6.14 -4.26 11.77
CA SER A 86 5.18 -5.01 10.95
C SER A 86 3.87 -4.25 10.84
N ALA A 87 3.31 -4.19 9.63
CA ALA A 87 1.97 -3.66 9.38
C ALA A 87 0.88 -4.49 10.07
N TRP A 88 1.12 -5.80 10.25
CA TRP A 88 0.13 -6.72 10.83
C TRP A 88 -0.10 -6.50 12.32
N ASP A 89 0.90 -5.97 13.02
CA ASP A 89 0.82 -5.73 14.47
C ASP A 89 -0.08 -4.53 14.80
N GLU A 90 -0.38 -3.68 13.82
CA GLU A 90 -1.28 -2.54 13.96
C GLU A 90 -2.75 -3.03 14.02
N PRO A 91 -3.44 -2.90 15.17
CA PRO A 91 -4.83 -3.37 15.30
C PRO A 91 -5.77 -2.66 14.33
N VAL A 92 -5.57 -1.35 14.13
CA VAL A 92 -6.39 -0.55 13.20
C VAL A 92 -6.28 -1.09 11.78
N PHE A 93 -5.09 -1.52 11.36
CA PHE A 93 -4.90 -2.15 10.05
C PHE A 93 -5.72 -3.43 9.91
N ARG A 94 -5.64 -4.33 10.89
CA ARG A 94 -6.38 -5.60 10.87
C ARG A 94 -7.88 -5.38 10.86
N ASP A 95 -8.37 -4.42 11.62
CA ASP A 95 -9.79 -4.08 11.66
C ASP A 95 -10.28 -3.56 10.32
N LYS A 96 -9.56 -2.59 9.72
CA LYS A 96 -9.89 -2.07 8.38
C LYS A 96 -9.82 -3.17 7.33
N LEU A 97 -8.80 -4.02 7.38
CA LEU A 97 -8.64 -5.13 6.43
C LEU A 97 -9.80 -6.13 6.55
N ALA A 98 -10.21 -6.48 7.77
CA ALA A 98 -11.33 -7.38 8.04
C ALA A 98 -12.68 -6.80 7.55
N MET A 99 -12.88 -5.49 7.70
CA MET A 99 -14.09 -4.80 7.22
C MET A 99 -14.24 -4.88 5.69
N LEU A 100 -13.14 -4.92 4.94
CA LEU A 100 -13.16 -5.01 3.48
C LEU A 100 -13.60 -6.40 2.97
N ARG A 101 -13.56 -7.42 3.84
CA ARG A 101 -14.01 -8.81 3.57
C ARG A 101 -13.41 -9.41 2.28
N ARG A 102 -12.17 -9.04 1.97
CA ARG A 102 -11.40 -9.59 0.84
C ARG A 102 -10.55 -10.77 1.31
N LYS A 103 -10.36 -11.75 0.42
CA LYS A 103 -9.62 -12.99 0.75
C LYS A 103 -8.13 -12.89 0.43
N LYS A 104 -7.72 -11.93 -0.41
CA LYS A 104 -6.37 -11.77 -0.93
C LYS A 104 -5.88 -10.34 -0.79
N CYS A 105 -4.61 -10.18 -0.43
CA CYS A 105 -3.92 -8.90 -0.44
C CYS A 105 -2.96 -8.88 -1.62
N CYS A 106 -2.93 -7.78 -2.35
CA CYS A 106 -2.02 -7.53 -3.45
C CYS A 106 -1.28 -6.20 -3.27
#